data_AF-A0A811YUN9-F1
#
_entry.id   AF-A0A811YUN9-F1
#
_cell.length_a   1.000
_cell.length_b   1.000
_cell.length_c   1.000
_cell.angle_alpha   90.00
_cell.angle_beta   90.00
_cell.angle_gamma   90.00
#
_symmetry.space_group_name_H-M   'P 1'
#
loop_
_entity.id
_entity.type
_entity.pdbx_description
1 polymer ?
#
loop_
_entity_poly.entity_id
_entity_poly.type
_entity_poly.pdbx_seq_one_letter_code
_entity_poly.pdbx_strand_id
1 'polypeptide(L)'
;MQRCSTSLTIMEMEIKSTERYHFTSLRMLATIKEGRKEGRKEGRKEGRKEGRKGGREGGREGGRKEGREEGREKITIPLTTESAMKKIENNNTLVFIVEVKANKHQITQAVKKLYDIDVAKVNTLIRPNGEKKAYVPLAPAYDALDVANKIGII
;
A
#
# COMPACT_ATOMS: atom_id res chain seq x y z
N MET A 1 49.52 -80.44 -25.85
CA MET A 1 48.05 -80.52 -25.60
C MET A 1 47.88 -80.46 -24.09
N GLN A 2 47.10 -79.61 -23.43
CA GLN A 2 46.01 -78.72 -23.82
C GLN A 2 46.33 -77.28 -23.39
N ARG A 3 46.06 -76.35 -24.30
CA ARG A 3 46.02 -74.90 -24.03
C ARG A 3 44.68 -74.55 -23.40
N CYS A 4 44.70 -73.53 -22.54
CA CYS A 4 43.64 -72.53 -22.37
C CYS A 4 42.20 -73.06 -22.20
N SER A 5 41.75 -73.25 -20.97
CA SER A 5 40.32 -73.05 -20.66
C SER A 5 40.09 -72.15 -19.44
N THR A 6 41.06 -72.03 -18.53
CA THR A 6 40.89 -71.25 -17.29
C THR A 6 41.33 -69.78 -17.38
N SER A 7 42.10 -69.38 -18.40
CA SER A 7 42.55 -67.98 -18.55
C SER A 7 41.53 -67.07 -19.23
N LEU A 8 40.58 -67.63 -20.00
CA LEU A 8 39.56 -66.84 -20.70
C LEU A 8 38.39 -66.43 -19.79
N THR A 9 38.05 -67.23 -18.77
CA THR A 9 36.94 -66.89 -17.85
C THR A 9 37.31 -65.80 -16.84
N ILE A 10 38.59 -65.68 -16.46
CA ILE A 10 39.04 -64.69 -15.46
C ILE A 10 39.13 -63.29 -16.08
N MET A 11 39.61 -63.18 -17.33
CA MET A 11 39.67 -61.88 -18.02
C MET A 11 38.29 -61.34 -18.44
N GLU A 12 37.32 -62.21 -18.78
CA GLU A 12 35.94 -61.74 -19.04
C GLU A 12 35.21 -61.24 -17.78
N MET A 13 35.58 -61.71 -16.59
CA MET A 13 35.00 -61.22 -15.33
C MET A 13 35.52 -59.83 -14.95
N GLU A 14 36.78 -59.51 -15.25
CA GLU A 14 37.35 -58.18 -14.98
C GLU A 14 36.81 -57.10 -15.92
N ILE A 15 36.59 -57.41 -17.21
CA ILE A 15 35.99 -56.46 -18.17
C ILE A 15 34.53 -56.13 -17.79
N LYS A 16 33.74 -57.13 -17.35
CA LYS A 16 32.36 -56.92 -16.87
C LYS A 16 32.27 -56.21 -15.52
N SER A 17 33.37 -56.09 -14.77
CA SER A 17 33.45 -55.37 -13.50
C SER A 17 33.70 -53.87 -13.72
N THR A 18 34.69 -53.54 -14.55
CA THR A 18 35.06 -52.14 -14.86
C THR A 18 33.99 -51.40 -15.65
N GLU A 19 33.31 -52.08 -16.59
CA GLU A 19 32.17 -51.48 -17.34
C GLU A 19 30.97 -51.15 -16.42
N ARG A 20 30.74 -51.95 -15.37
CA ARG A 20 29.69 -51.66 -14.37
C ARG A 20 30.02 -50.44 -13.50
N TYR A 21 31.30 -50.18 -13.21
CA TYR A 21 31.74 -48.98 -12.48
C TYR A 21 31.70 -47.71 -13.35
N HIS A 22 32.00 -47.82 -14.65
CA HIS A 22 31.85 -46.69 -15.57
C HIS A 22 30.38 -46.36 -15.87
N PHE A 23 29.49 -47.36 -15.92
CA PHE A 23 28.07 -47.14 -16.16
C PHE A 23 27.34 -46.50 -14.96
N THR A 24 27.72 -46.86 -13.73
CA THR A 24 27.13 -46.30 -12.49
C THR A 24 27.60 -44.87 -12.21
N SER A 25 28.86 -44.54 -12.48
CA SER A 25 29.39 -43.16 -12.30
C SER A 25 28.80 -42.16 -13.30
N LEU A 26 28.62 -42.55 -14.57
CA LEU A 26 27.95 -41.71 -15.57
C LEU A 26 26.45 -41.52 -15.28
N ARG A 27 25.77 -42.56 -14.76
CA ARG A 27 24.36 -42.48 -14.34
C ARG A 27 24.15 -41.53 -13.15
N MET A 28 25.09 -41.47 -12.20
CA MET A 28 25.05 -40.51 -11.09
C MET A 28 25.32 -39.06 -11.52
N LEU A 29 26.25 -38.81 -12.45
CA LEU A 29 26.49 -37.45 -12.95
C LEU A 29 25.33 -36.93 -13.83
N ALA A 30 24.60 -37.83 -14.50
CA ALA A 30 23.40 -37.49 -15.25
C ALA A 30 22.27 -37.01 -14.33
N THR A 31 22.00 -37.72 -13.23
CA THR A 31 20.99 -37.31 -12.24
C THR A 31 21.36 -36.01 -11.52
N ILE A 32 22.65 -35.78 -11.24
CA ILE A 32 23.15 -34.51 -10.67
C ILE A 32 23.01 -33.35 -11.67
N LYS A 33 23.26 -33.58 -12.97
CA LYS A 33 23.06 -32.57 -14.04
C LYS A 33 21.59 -32.24 -14.27
N GLU A 34 20.70 -33.23 -14.20
CA GLU A 34 19.25 -33.01 -14.28
C GLU A 34 18.73 -32.24 -13.06
N GLY A 35 19.09 -32.65 -11.84
CA GLY A 35 18.74 -31.93 -10.62
C GLY A 35 19.22 -30.47 -10.61
N ARG A 36 20.41 -30.19 -11.18
CA ARG A 36 20.94 -28.82 -11.30
C ARG A 36 20.21 -27.97 -12.36
N LYS A 37 19.65 -28.58 -13.42
CA LYS A 37 18.81 -27.87 -14.41
C LYS A 37 17.40 -27.62 -13.87
N GLU A 38 16.87 -28.54 -13.08
CA GLU A 38 15.56 -28.44 -12.45
C GLU A 38 15.56 -27.39 -11.34
N GLY A 39 16.54 -27.41 -10.43
CA GLY A 39 16.71 -26.38 -9.40
C GLY A 39 16.93 -24.97 -9.97
N ARG A 40 17.58 -24.83 -11.14
CA ARG A 40 17.72 -23.53 -11.82
C ARG A 40 16.41 -23.02 -12.43
N LYS A 41 15.53 -23.91 -12.89
CA LYS A 41 14.21 -23.54 -13.43
C LYS A 41 13.23 -23.21 -12.31
N GLU A 42 13.31 -23.93 -11.20
CA GLU A 42 12.49 -23.73 -10.00
C GLU A 42 12.84 -22.41 -9.31
N GLY A 43 14.13 -22.16 -9.01
CA GLY A 43 14.57 -20.88 -8.42
C GLY A 43 14.26 -19.65 -9.28
N ARG A 44 14.22 -19.80 -10.62
CA ARG A 44 13.81 -18.72 -11.54
C ARG A 44 12.30 -18.45 -11.53
N LYS A 45 11.47 -19.48 -11.31
CA LYS A 45 10.01 -19.33 -11.22
C LYS A 45 9.61 -18.78 -9.85
N GLU A 46 10.30 -19.17 -8.79
CA GLU A 46 10.07 -18.72 -7.42
C GLU A 46 10.47 -17.25 -7.24
N GLY A 47 11.70 -16.88 -7.61
CA GLY A 47 12.16 -15.48 -7.53
C GLY A 47 11.33 -14.50 -8.38
N ARG A 48 10.75 -14.96 -9.50
CA ARG A 48 9.85 -14.14 -10.35
C ARG A 48 8.47 -13.92 -9.73
N LYS A 49 7.97 -14.88 -8.94
CA LYS A 49 6.69 -14.74 -8.23
C LYS A 49 6.84 -13.86 -6.99
N GLU A 50 7.96 -13.99 -6.28
CA GLU A 50 8.26 -13.23 -5.06
C GLU A 50 8.52 -11.74 -5.36
N GLY A 51 9.35 -11.42 -6.36
CA GLY A 51 9.61 -10.02 -6.74
C GLY A 51 8.39 -9.27 -7.31
N ARG A 52 7.40 -9.99 -7.89
CA ARG A 52 6.18 -9.38 -8.46
C ARG A 52 5.10 -9.09 -7.41
N LYS A 53 5.05 -9.85 -6.32
CA LYS A 53 4.13 -9.60 -5.20
C LYS A 53 4.64 -8.46 -4.32
N GLY A 54 5.93 -8.45 -3.95
CA GLY A 54 6.50 -7.45 -3.04
C GLY A 54 6.45 -6.00 -3.57
N GLY A 55 6.74 -5.77 -4.86
CA GLY A 55 6.78 -4.42 -5.42
C GLY A 55 5.41 -3.80 -5.72
N ARG A 56 4.35 -4.62 -5.88
CA ARG A 56 3.02 -4.15 -6.31
C ARG A 56 2.08 -3.83 -5.16
N GLU A 57 2.23 -4.52 -4.02
CA GLU A 57 1.40 -4.31 -2.84
C GLU A 57 1.93 -3.14 -1.98
N GLY A 58 3.25 -2.98 -1.82
CA GLY A 58 3.80 -1.92 -0.97
C GLY A 58 3.76 -0.49 -1.56
N GLY A 59 4.03 -0.33 -2.87
CA GLY A 59 4.19 1.01 -3.45
C GLY A 59 2.90 1.74 -3.84
N ARG A 60 1.80 1.00 -4.05
CA ARG A 60 0.58 1.56 -4.65
C ARG A 60 -0.46 2.05 -3.63
N GLU A 61 -0.46 1.50 -2.43
CA GLU A 61 -1.38 1.91 -1.36
C GLU A 61 -0.77 2.94 -0.40
N GLY A 62 0.52 2.85 -0.07
CA GLY A 62 1.19 3.79 0.84
C GLY A 62 1.40 5.17 0.23
N GLY A 63 2.18 5.26 -0.85
CA GLY A 63 2.60 6.55 -1.42
C GLY A 63 1.48 7.38 -2.07
N ARG A 64 0.38 6.75 -2.53
CA ARG A 64 -0.75 7.47 -3.15
C ARG A 64 -1.70 8.10 -2.14
N LYS A 65 -1.80 7.54 -0.93
CA LYS A 65 -2.62 8.08 0.15
C LYS A 65 -1.85 9.17 0.89
N GLU A 66 -0.59 8.92 1.23
CA GLU A 66 0.25 9.81 2.03
C GLU A 66 0.58 11.13 1.31
N GLY A 67 1.06 11.09 0.05
CA GLY A 67 1.36 12.30 -0.73
C GLY A 67 0.12 13.12 -1.16
N ARG A 68 -1.10 12.57 -1.03
CA ARG A 68 -2.36 13.29 -1.31
C ARG A 68 -2.91 13.98 -0.07
N GLU A 69 -2.59 13.48 1.13
CA GLU A 69 -2.99 14.08 2.40
C GLU A 69 -2.06 15.22 2.82
N GLU A 70 -0.75 15.09 2.61
CA GLU A 70 0.25 16.15 2.90
C GLU A 70 0.06 17.42 2.06
N GLY A 71 -0.50 17.31 0.86
CA GLY A 71 -0.47 18.40 -0.11
C GLY A 71 -1.38 19.59 0.16
N ARG A 72 -2.28 19.58 1.16
CA ARG A 72 -3.19 20.71 1.41
C ARG A 72 -3.58 20.81 2.88
N GLU A 73 -2.72 21.42 3.67
CA GLU A 73 -3.19 22.20 4.83
C GLU A 73 -4.09 23.32 4.31
N LYS A 74 -5.38 23.02 4.18
CA LYS A 74 -6.41 24.01 3.95
C LYS A 74 -6.59 24.77 5.23
N ILE A 75 -5.80 25.83 5.38
CA ILE A 75 -5.92 26.82 6.43
C ILE A 75 -7.41 27.18 6.58
N THR A 76 -7.99 26.74 7.69
CA THR A 76 -9.41 26.90 8.04
C THR A 76 -9.42 27.89 9.19
N ILE A 77 -9.58 29.18 8.90
CA ILE A 77 -9.68 30.19 9.95
C ILE A 77 -11.15 30.30 10.33
N PRO A 78 -11.54 30.13 11.61
CA PRO A 78 -12.91 30.35 12.01
C PRO A 78 -13.29 31.82 11.83
N LEU A 79 -14.52 32.06 11.35
CA LEU A 79 -15.03 33.41 11.18
C LEU A 79 -15.79 33.85 12.43
N THR A 80 -15.31 34.91 13.09
CA THR A 80 -15.84 35.41 14.37
C THR A 80 -16.84 36.57 14.23
N THR A 81 -17.31 36.86 13.01
CA THR A 81 -18.25 37.96 12.78
C THR A 81 -19.58 37.70 13.50
N GLU A 82 -20.29 38.75 13.93
CA GLU A 82 -21.62 38.64 14.57
C GLU A 82 -22.60 37.76 13.79
N SER A 83 -22.63 37.92 12.46
CA SER A 83 -23.49 37.10 11.58
C SER A 83 -23.11 35.62 11.57
N ALA A 84 -21.84 35.29 11.84
CA ALA A 84 -21.36 33.93 11.96
C ALA A 84 -21.70 33.35 13.33
N MET A 85 -21.51 34.11 14.40
CA MET A 85 -21.91 33.68 15.76
C MET A 85 -23.40 33.34 15.83
N LYS A 86 -24.26 34.18 15.24
CA LYS A 86 -25.69 33.89 15.10
C LYS A 86 -25.98 32.60 14.34
N LYS A 87 -25.12 32.17 13.41
CA LYS A 87 -25.30 30.90 12.68
C LYS A 87 -24.86 29.67 13.49
N ILE A 88 -23.91 29.85 14.41
CA ILE A 88 -23.50 28.81 15.35
C ILE A 88 -24.67 28.50 16.28
N GLU A 89 -25.29 29.54 16.84
CA GLU A 89 -26.44 29.41 17.77
C GLU A 89 -27.71 28.88 17.09
N ASN A 90 -28.14 29.49 15.97
CA ASN A 90 -29.47 29.20 15.42
C ASN A 90 -29.52 27.96 14.51
N ASN A 91 -28.42 27.65 13.84
CA ASN A 91 -28.40 26.64 12.76
C ASN A 91 -27.35 25.55 12.96
N ASN A 92 -26.72 25.48 14.14
CA ASN A 92 -25.67 24.51 14.43
C ASN A 92 -24.61 24.43 13.30
N THR A 93 -24.18 25.61 12.83
CA THR A 93 -23.35 25.75 11.63
C THR A 93 -22.10 26.55 11.94
N LEU A 94 -20.94 25.93 11.75
CA LEU A 94 -19.65 26.60 11.84
C LEU A 94 -19.32 27.32 10.53
N VAL A 95 -18.70 28.50 10.66
CA VAL A 95 -18.33 29.32 9.50
C VAL A 95 -16.81 29.44 9.46
N PHE A 96 -16.23 29.06 8.33
CA PHE A 96 -14.79 29.12 8.13
C PHE A 96 -14.41 29.98 6.93
N ILE A 97 -13.24 30.58 6.99
CA ILE A 97 -12.47 31.09 5.86
C ILE A 97 -11.58 29.94 5.38
N VAL A 98 -11.63 29.66 4.08
CA VAL A 98 -10.84 28.61 3.44
C VAL A 98 -10.21 29.15 2.16
N GLU A 99 -9.19 28.45 1.66
CA GLU A 99 -8.55 28.78 0.39
C GLU A 99 -9.53 28.67 -0.80
N VAL A 100 -9.40 29.53 -1.81
CA VAL A 100 -10.25 29.51 -3.02
C VAL A 100 -10.13 28.20 -3.80
N LYS A 101 -8.98 27.53 -3.78
CA LYS A 101 -8.79 26.24 -4.48
C LYS A 101 -9.41 25.05 -3.75
N ALA A 102 -10.03 25.27 -2.60
CA ALA A 102 -10.56 24.22 -1.76
C ALA A 102 -11.88 23.60 -2.28
N ASN A 103 -11.88 22.31 -2.59
CA ASN A 103 -13.12 21.54 -2.84
C ASN A 103 -13.87 21.20 -1.55
N LYS A 104 -15.21 21.10 -1.62
CA LYS A 104 -16.11 20.78 -0.49
C LYS A 104 -15.75 19.48 0.23
N HIS A 105 -15.40 18.44 -0.51
CA HIS A 105 -14.99 17.14 0.06
C HIS A 105 -13.76 17.28 0.96
N GLN A 106 -12.75 18.03 0.53
CA GLN A 106 -11.53 18.18 1.33
C GLN A 106 -11.75 19.15 2.52
N ILE A 107 -12.73 20.07 2.47
CA ILE A 107 -13.13 20.85 3.65
C ILE A 107 -13.80 19.93 4.68
N THR A 108 -14.70 19.06 4.23
CA THR A 108 -15.38 18.08 5.10
C THR A 108 -14.37 17.16 5.78
N GLN A 109 -13.41 16.63 5.02
CA GLN A 109 -12.36 15.77 5.55
C GLN A 109 -11.42 16.51 6.52
N ALA A 110 -11.06 17.77 6.24
CA ALA A 110 -10.21 18.55 7.12
C ALA A 110 -10.90 18.84 8.47
N VAL A 111 -12.15 19.29 8.44
CA VAL A 111 -12.92 19.56 9.67
C VAL A 111 -13.10 18.28 10.49
N LYS A 112 -13.38 17.16 9.84
CA LYS A 112 -13.52 15.86 10.50
C LYS A 112 -12.22 15.39 11.17
N LYS A 113 -11.06 15.65 10.56
CA LYS A 113 -9.75 15.28 11.11
C LYS A 113 -9.26 16.21 12.22
N LEU A 114 -9.51 17.51 12.10
CA LEU A 114 -8.99 18.51 13.03
C LEU A 114 -9.76 18.57 14.35
N TYR A 115 -11.08 18.35 14.28
CA TYR A 115 -11.97 18.59 15.42
C TYR A 115 -12.75 17.35 15.83
N ASP A 116 -12.62 16.23 15.09
CA ASP A 116 -13.34 14.96 15.29
C ASP A 116 -14.88 15.10 15.20
N ILE A 117 -15.36 15.91 14.25
CA ILE A 117 -16.78 16.23 14.08
C ILE A 117 -17.32 15.66 12.77
N ASP A 118 -18.54 15.14 12.81
CA ASP A 118 -19.29 14.80 11.60
C ASP A 118 -20.08 15.99 11.05
N VAL A 119 -19.94 16.19 9.74
CA VAL A 119 -20.54 17.30 9.00
C VAL A 119 -21.68 16.77 8.14
N ALA A 120 -22.83 17.46 8.12
CA ALA A 120 -23.95 17.08 7.27
C ALA A 120 -23.68 17.38 5.79
N LYS A 121 -23.49 18.65 5.44
CA LYS A 121 -23.21 19.08 4.05
C LYS A 121 -22.53 20.44 4.02
N VAL A 122 -21.39 20.56 3.34
CA VAL A 122 -20.67 21.84 3.24
C VAL A 122 -21.22 22.72 2.10
N ASN A 123 -21.49 23.97 2.43
CA ASN A 123 -21.82 25.03 1.47
C ASN A 123 -20.68 26.05 1.41
N THR A 124 -20.36 26.57 0.24
CA THR A 124 -19.24 27.52 0.06
C THR A 124 -19.65 28.67 -0.83
N LEU A 125 -19.15 29.87 -0.55
CA LEU A 125 -19.21 31.03 -1.45
C LEU A 125 -17.83 31.70 -1.52
N ILE A 126 -17.59 32.45 -2.60
CA ILE A 126 -16.42 33.32 -2.71
C ILE A 126 -16.86 34.72 -2.25
N ARG A 127 -16.19 35.28 -1.23
CA ARG A 127 -16.39 36.66 -0.78
C ARG A 127 -15.85 37.62 -1.86
N PRO A 128 -16.37 38.86 -1.95
CA PRO A 128 -15.82 39.86 -2.87
C PRO A 128 -14.33 40.15 -2.63
N ASN A 129 -13.84 39.94 -1.40
CA ASN A 129 -12.43 40.10 -1.02
C ASN A 129 -11.51 38.98 -1.58
N GLY A 130 -12.05 38.02 -2.33
CA GLY A 130 -11.29 36.92 -2.93
C GLY A 130 -11.07 35.71 -2.01
N GLU A 131 -11.55 35.73 -0.78
CA GLU A 131 -11.50 34.56 0.12
C GLU A 131 -12.73 33.68 -0.02
N LYS A 132 -12.60 32.37 0.20
CA LYS A 132 -13.75 31.47 0.22
C LYS A 132 -14.32 31.36 1.64
N LYS A 133 -15.63 31.58 1.80
CA LYS A 133 -16.39 31.34 3.04
C LYS A 133 -17.06 29.97 2.93
N ALA A 134 -16.88 29.12 3.93
CA ALA A 134 -17.53 27.83 4.03
C ALA A 134 -18.51 27.82 5.21
N TYR A 135 -19.76 27.41 4.94
CA TYR A 135 -20.74 27.06 5.96
C TYR A 135 -20.71 25.54 6.14
N VAL A 136 -20.51 25.12 7.38
CA VAL A 136 -20.31 23.72 7.76
C VAL A 136 -21.36 23.38 8.82
N PRO A 137 -22.58 22.99 8.41
CA PRO A 137 -23.59 22.48 9.32
C PRO A 137 -23.13 21.13 9.88
N LEU A 138 -23.19 21.02 11.21
CA LEU A 138 -22.80 19.82 11.91
C LEU A 138 -23.92 18.77 11.86
N ALA A 139 -23.57 17.52 12.10
CA ALA A 139 -24.57 16.48 12.37
C ALA A 139 -25.31 16.81 13.68
N PRO A 140 -26.60 16.43 13.82
CA PRO A 140 -27.39 16.73 15.01
C PRO A 140 -26.88 16.07 16.30
N ALA A 141 -25.93 15.13 16.17
CA ALA A 141 -25.24 14.51 17.30
C ALA A 141 -24.20 15.43 17.97
N TYR A 142 -23.79 16.51 17.31
CA TYR A 142 -22.80 17.46 17.80
C TYR A 142 -23.42 18.86 17.93
N ASP A 143 -23.06 19.58 18.99
CA ASP A 143 -23.43 20.99 19.16
C ASP A 143 -22.27 21.90 18.72
N ALA A 144 -22.56 22.89 17.88
CA ALA A 144 -21.60 23.86 17.40
C ALA A 144 -21.12 24.81 18.50
N LEU A 145 -21.90 25.04 19.55
CA LEU A 145 -21.48 25.86 20.69
C LEU A 145 -20.33 25.19 21.47
N ASP A 146 -20.49 23.92 21.81
CA ASP A 146 -19.46 23.14 22.52
C ASP A 146 -18.17 23.04 21.71
N VAL A 147 -18.31 22.81 20.41
CA VAL A 147 -17.18 22.81 19.49
C VAL A 147 -16.52 24.18 19.42
N ALA A 148 -17.28 25.27 19.34
CA ALA A 148 -16.72 26.61 19.27
C ALA A 148 -15.93 26.97 20.53
N ASN A 149 -16.38 26.52 21.70
CA ASN A 149 -15.64 26.62 22.97
C ASN A 149 -14.34 25.81 22.92
N LYS A 150 -14.37 24.60 22.36
CA LYS A 150 -13.16 23.77 22.15
C LYS A 150 -12.15 24.43 21.19
N ILE A 151 -12.63 25.19 20.21
CA ILE A 151 -11.77 25.94 19.28
C ILE A 151 -11.26 27.26 19.88
N GLY A 152 -11.96 27.82 20.88
CA GLY A 152 -11.60 29.07 21.55
C GLY A 152 -12.06 30.33 20.82
N ILE A 153 -13.25 30.28 20.21
CA ILE A 153 -13.81 31.39 19.42
C ILE A 153 -14.84 32.21 20.22
N ILE A 154 -15.38 31.63 21.29
CA ILE A 154 -16.42 32.18 22.17
C ILE A 154 -15.83 32.36 23.57
#